data_AF-A0A4P6JPF5-F1
#
_entry.id   AF-A0A4P6JPF5-F1
#
_cell.length_a   1.000
_cell.length_b   1.000
_cell.length_c   1.000
_cell.angle_alpha   90.00
_cell.angle_beta   90.00
_cell.angle_gamma   90.00
#
_symmetry.space_group_name_H-M   'P 1'
#
loop_
_entity.id
_entity.type
_entity.pdbx_description
1 polymer ?
#
loop_
_entity_poly.entity_id
_entity_poly.type
_entity_poly.pdbx_seq_one_letter_code
_entity_poly.pdbx_strand_id
1 'polypeptide(L)'
;MPALLQEEYKYFASTGLRYQALDLSHFHDVPTVLVVLWDRAGLFSVGAASAPTPAVWRKAFIEAFQAYDWTQVLHKTVQTDFLSEDCQINC
;
A
#
# COMPACT_ATOMS: atom_id res chain seq x y z
N MET A 1 -5.13 -14.20 14.14
CA MET A 1 -5.36 -13.98 12.69
C MET A 1 -6.82 -13.95 12.19
N PRO A 2 -7.90 -14.28 12.94
CA PRO A 2 -9.27 -14.19 12.40
C PRO A 2 -9.74 -12.79 11.99
N ALA A 3 -9.34 -11.75 12.74
CA ALA A 3 -9.76 -10.36 12.46
C ALA A 3 -9.18 -9.81 11.14
N LEU A 4 -7.98 -10.26 10.75
CA LEU A 4 -7.32 -9.82 9.53
C LEU A 4 -8.00 -10.42 8.28
N LEU A 5 -8.43 -11.68 8.37
CA LEU A 5 -9.23 -12.33 7.32
C LEU A 5 -10.56 -11.60 7.10
N GLN A 6 -11.22 -11.14 8.18
CA GLN A 6 -12.48 -10.41 8.04
C GLN A 6 -12.29 -9.04 7.37
N GLU A 7 -11.23 -8.30 7.73
CA GLU A 7 -10.86 -7.04 7.07
C GLU A 7 -10.48 -7.29 5.59
N GLU A 8 -9.76 -8.37 5.30
CA GLU A 8 -9.40 -8.80 3.95
C GLU A 8 -10.63 -9.06 3.07
N TYR A 9 -11.57 -9.88 3.54
CA TYR A 9 -12.79 -10.18 2.80
C TYR A 9 -13.65 -8.92 2.58
N LYS A 10 -13.69 -8.02 3.56
CA LYS A 10 -14.57 -6.85 3.52
C LYS A 10 -14.00 -5.71 2.68
N TYR A 11 -12.69 -5.49 2.73
CA TYR A 11 -12.08 -4.28 2.18
C TYR A 11 -11.00 -4.55 1.13
N PHE A 12 -10.25 -5.65 1.20
CA PHE A 12 -9.08 -5.84 0.34
C PHE A 12 -9.40 -6.66 -0.90
N ALA A 13 -10.23 -7.69 -0.77
CA ALA A 13 -10.54 -8.63 -1.85
C ALA A 13 -11.10 -7.95 -3.12
N SER A 14 -11.84 -6.84 -2.98
CA SER A 14 -12.43 -6.11 -4.10
C SER A 14 -11.47 -5.14 -4.81
N THR A 15 -10.30 -4.85 -4.22
CA THR A 15 -9.36 -3.83 -4.74
C THR A 15 -8.52 -4.35 -5.90
N GLY A 16 -8.41 -5.67 -6.08
CA GLY A 16 -7.53 -6.29 -7.05
C GLY A 16 -6.03 -6.19 -6.72
N LEU A 17 -5.68 -5.60 -5.58
CA LEU A 17 -4.31 -5.51 -5.08
C LEU A 17 -3.87 -6.82 -4.46
N ARG A 18 -2.59 -7.13 -4.64
CA ARG A 18 -1.90 -8.17 -3.88
C ARG A 18 -1.22 -7.53 -2.68
N TYR A 19 -1.07 -8.30 -1.61
CA TYR A 19 -0.38 -7.82 -0.43
C TYR A 19 0.49 -8.88 0.24
N GLN A 20 1.47 -8.41 1.00
CA GLN A 20 2.23 -9.21 1.96
C GLN A 20 2.32 -8.41 3.26
N ALA A 21 2.10 -9.06 4.38
CA ALA A 21 2.23 -8.46 5.69
C ALA A 21 3.23 -9.25 6.52
N LEU A 22 4.17 -8.54 7.15
CA LEU A 22 5.25 -9.10 7.94
C LEU A 22 5.11 -8.63 9.39
N ASP A 23 5.19 -9.58 10.31
CA ASP A 23 5.33 -9.31 11.73
C ASP A 23 6.81 -9.07 12.05
N LEU A 24 7.14 -7.84 12.43
CA LEU A 24 8.49 -7.42 12.79
C LEU A 24 8.67 -7.28 14.31
N SER A 25 7.70 -7.74 15.10
CA SER A 25 7.70 -7.54 16.56
C SER A 25 8.95 -8.14 17.23
N HIS A 26 9.49 -9.23 16.67
CA HIS A 26 10.73 -9.85 17.16
C HIS A 26 11.95 -8.92 17.09
N PHE A 27 11.95 -7.92 16.19
CA PHE A 27 13.07 -6.99 16.02
C PHE A 27 12.92 -5.71 16.84
N HIS A 28 11.71 -5.39 17.28
CA HIS A 28 11.38 -4.09 17.87
C HIS A 28 10.91 -4.16 19.33
N ASP A 29 10.78 -5.38 19.89
CA ASP A 29 10.27 -5.63 21.25
C ASP A 29 8.87 -5.02 21.54
N VAL A 30 8.20 -4.56 20.49
CA VAL A 30 6.83 -4.04 20.50
C VAL A 30 6.11 -4.59 19.28
N PRO A 31 4.77 -4.73 19.30
CA PRO A 31 4.06 -5.18 18.13
C PRO A 31 4.30 -4.22 16.95
N THR A 32 4.93 -4.73 15.89
CA THR A 32 5.31 -3.97 14.70
C THR A 32 4.96 -4.76 13.45
N VAL A 33 4.29 -4.11 12.51
CA VAL A 33 3.82 -4.74 11.28
C VAL A 33 4.23 -3.89 10.09
N LEU A 34 4.75 -4.56 9.06
CA LEU A 34 5.02 -3.98 7.75
C LEU A 34 4.07 -4.59 6.73
N VAL A 35 3.37 -3.75 5.96
CA VAL A 35 2.49 -4.17 4.86
C VAL A 35 3.04 -3.65 3.55
N VAL A 36 3.13 -4.52 2.56
CA VAL A 36 3.47 -4.18 1.18
C VAL A 36 2.25 -4.49 0.32
N LEU A 37 1.81 -3.52 -0.49
CA LEU A 37 0.76 -3.68 -1.50
C LEU A 37 1.36 -3.53 -2.88
N TRP A 38 0.84 -4.27 -3.86
CA TRP A 38 1.19 -4.07 -5.26
C TRP A 38 0.07 -4.47 -6.23
N ASP A 39 0.05 -3.84 -7.39
CA ASP A 39 -0.85 -4.17 -8.50
C ASP A 39 -0.17 -4.99 -9.60
N ARG A 40 -0.89 -5.23 -10.70
CA ARG A 40 -0.36 -5.94 -11.87
C ARG A 40 0.53 -5.07 -12.76
N ALA A 41 0.43 -3.75 -12.65
CA ALA A 41 1.26 -2.81 -13.37
C ALA A 41 2.64 -2.61 -12.72
N GLY A 42 2.82 -3.15 -11.50
CA GLY A 42 4.07 -3.06 -10.75
C GLY A 42 4.13 -1.84 -9.83
N LEU A 43 3.03 -1.09 -9.68
CA LEU A 43 2.93 -0.04 -8.67
C LEU A 43 2.83 -0.69 -7.31
N PHE A 44 3.69 -0.25 -6.40
CA PHE A 44 3.73 -0.75 -5.03
C PHE A 44 3.68 0.39 -4.02
N SER A 45 3.24 0.04 -2.82
CA SER A 45 3.22 0.95 -1.68
C SER A 45 3.48 0.15 -0.40
N VAL A 46 3.90 0.86 0.65
CA VAL A 46 4.27 0.27 1.92
C VAL A 46 3.61 1.06 3.03
N GLY A 47 3.13 0.37 4.07
CA GLY A 47 2.66 0.97 5.31
C GLY A 47 3.26 0.23 6.51
N ALA A 48 3.64 0.97 7.55
CA ALA A 48 4.26 0.39 8.73
C ALA A 48 3.63 0.94 10.00
N ALA A 49 3.35 0.08 10.97
CA ALA A 49 2.82 0.51 12.26
C ALA A 49 3.49 -0.21 13.41
N SER A 50 3.70 0.52 14.50
CA SER A 50 4.11 -0.02 15.81
C SER A 50 3.13 0.48 16.87
N ALA A 51 2.54 -0.44 17.64
CA ALA A 51 1.63 -0.10 18.73
C ALA A 51 1.45 -1.28 19.70
N PRO A 52 1.20 -1.06 21.01
CA PRO A 52 1.01 -2.13 21.98
C PRO A 52 -0.37 -2.84 21.86
N THR A 53 -1.02 -2.78 20.70
CA THR A 53 -2.38 -3.28 20.49
C THR A 53 -2.47 -4.15 19.24
N PRO A 54 -3.39 -5.13 19.20
CA PRO A 54 -3.67 -5.90 17.98
C PRO A 54 -4.13 -5.05 16.78
N ALA A 55 -4.57 -3.81 17.02
CA ALA A 55 -4.97 -2.87 15.97
C ALA A 55 -3.78 -2.37 15.11
N VAL A 56 -2.53 -2.71 15.48
CA VAL A 56 -1.32 -2.38 14.72
C VAL A 56 -1.41 -2.86 13.26
N TRP A 57 -1.97 -4.05 13.03
CA TRP A 57 -2.15 -4.60 11.68
C TRP A 57 -3.05 -3.70 10.84
N ARG A 58 -4.23 -3.36 11.38
CA ARG A 58 -5.19 -2.50 10.69
C ARG A 58 -4.57 -1.13 10.36
N LYS A 59 -3.78 -0.56 11.26
CA LYS A 59 -3.09 0.70 11.03
C LYS A 59 -2.08 0.59 9.88
N ALA A 60 -1.25 -0.46 9.86
CA ALA A 60 -0.27 -0.67 8.79
C ALA A 60 -0.96 -0.84 7.41
N PHE A 61 -2.09 -1.55 7.35
CA PHE A 61 -2.87 -1.65 6.11
C PHE A 61 -3.45 -0.31 5.67
N ILE A 62 -4.10 0.45 6.57
CA ILE A 62 -4.67 1.76 6.24
C ILE A 62 -3.59 2.68 5.65
N GLU A 63 -2.40 2.69 6.27
CA GLU A 63 -1.28 3.49 5.80
C GLU A 63 -0.81 3.04 4.40
N ALA A 64 -0.70 1.74 4.17
CA ALA A 64 -0.31 1.22 2.86
C ALA A 64 -1.32 1.59 1.77
N PHE A 65 -2.63 1.49 2.05
CA PHE A 65 -3.68 1.91 1.10
C PHE A 65 -3.66 3.42 0.83
N GLN A 66 -3.49 4.24 1.87
CA GLN A 66 -3.37 5.69 1.71
C GLN A 66 -2.15 6.05 0.85
N ALA A 67 -1.02 5.38 1.08
CA ALA A 67 0.18 5.55 0.26
C ALA A 67 -0.07 5.11 -1.19
N TYR A 68 -0.77 4.00 -1.40
CA TYR A 68 -1.12 3.51 -2.73
C TYR A 68 -1.98 4.52 -3.53
N ASP A 69 -3.00 5.10 -2.90
CA ASP A 69 -3.85 6.11 -3.53
C ASP A 69 -3.02 7.32 -4.00
N TRP A 70 -2.04 7.76 -3.20
CA TRP A 70 -1.10 8.80 -3.61
C TRP A 70 -0.19 8.36 -4.75
N THR A 71 0.34 7.13 -4.71
CA THR A 71 1.16 6.57 -5.79
C THR A 71 0.40 6.53 -7.11
N GLN A 72 -0.91 6.22 -7.09
CA GLN A 72 -1.76 6.26 -8.28
C GLN A 72 -1.90 7.66 -8.87
N VAL A 73 -2.08 8.67 -8.02
CA VAL A 73 -2.15 10.08 -8.45
C VAL A 73 -0.82 10.50 -9.06
N LEU A 74 0.29 10.24 -8.37
CA LEU A 74 1.63 10.61 -8.83
C LEU A 74 2.00 9.92 -10.14
N HIS A 75 1.72 8.63 -10.29
CA HIS A 75 1.99 7.89 -11.53
C HIS A 75 1.23 8.48 -12.72
N LYS A 76 -0.05 8.85 -12.52
CA LYS A 76 -0.85 9.49 -13.58
C LYS A 76 -0.26 10.85 -13.97
N THR A 77 0.13 11.67 -13.00
CA THR A 77 0.73 12.99 -13.25
C THR A 77 2.03 12.88 -14.04
N VAL A 78 2.96 12.01 -13.60
CA VAL A 78 4.24 11.81 -14.29
C VAL A 78 4.02 11.30 -15.71
N GLN A 79 3.06 10.40 -15.92
CA GLN A 79 2.74 9.89 -17.25
C GLN A 79 2.15 10.96 -18.18
N THR A 80 1.30 11.86 -17.67
CA THR A 80 0.76 12.97 -18.47
C THR A 80 1.80 14.02 -18.82
N ASP A 81 2.71 14.33 -17.90
CA ASP A 81 3.77 15.33 -18.15
C ASP A 81 4.73 14.83 -19.24
N PHE A 82 5.15 13.55 -19.16
CA PHE A 82 6.00 12.94 -20.18
C PHE A 82 5.36 12.95 -21.58
N LEU A 83 4.08 12.62 -21.68
CA LEU A 83 3.35 12.67 -22.95
C LEU A 83 3.15 14.10 -23.49
N SER A 84 3.12 15.10 -22.62
CA SER A 84 3.01 16.51 -23.03
C SER A 84 4.33 17.07 -23.57
N GLU A 85 5.47 16.63 -23.02
CA GLU A 85 6.80 17.02 -23.50
C GLU A 85 7.12 16.38 -24.87
N ASP A 86 6.78 15.11 -25.07
CA ASP A 86 6.94 14.42 -26.36
C ASP A 86 6.10 15.07 -27.49
N CYS A 87 4.93 15.62 -27.15
CA CYS A 87 4.09 16.36 -28.10
C CYS A 87 4.75 17.68 -28.54
N GLN A 88 5.49 18.37 -27.66
CA GLN A 88 6.15 19.62 -28.00
C GLN A 88 7.38 19.44 -28.90
N ILE A 89 7.97 18.24 -28.94
CA ILE A 89 9.17 17.96 -29.75
C ILE A 89 8.81 17.55 -31.20
N ASN A 90 7.57 17.09 -31.46
CA ASN A 90 7.16 16.53 -32.75
C ASN A 90 5.92 17.19 -33.41
N CYS A 91 5.55 18.43 -33.04
CA CYS A 91 4.49 19.20 -33.72
C CYS A 91 5.04 20.15 -34.80
#